data_AF-A0A5J4QPZ9-F1
#
_entry.id   AF-A0A5J4QPZ9-F1
#
_cell.length_a   1.000
_cell.length_b   1.000
_cell.length_c   1.000
_cell.angle_alpha   90.00
_cell.angle_beta   90.00
_cell.angle_gamma   90.00
#
_symmetry.space_group_name_H-M   'P 1'
#
loop_
_entity.id
_entity.type
_entity.pdbx_description
1 polymer ?
#
loop_
_entity_poly.entity_id
_entity_poly.type
_entity_poly.pdbx_seq_one_letter_code
_entity_poly.pdbx_strand_id
1 'polypeptide(L)' 'MPIQKTVIKAGDPKIQPAPGKKVFVHYVGKLHGTDQVFDSSRKRGKPFSFTLGAGEVIAAWDQV' A
#
# COMPACT_ATOMS: atom_id res chain seq x y z
N MET A 1 17.49 -1.62 -2.21
CA MET A 1 16.92 -1.12 -3.49
C MET A 1 16.09 0.10 -3.17
N PRO A 2 16.17 1.20 -3.95
CA PRO A 2 15.33 2.37 -3.72
C PRO A 2 13.86 2.02 -4.00
N ILE A 3 12.95 2.65 -3.26
CA ILE A 3 11.51 2.55 -3.53
C ILE A 3 11.22 3.34 -4.80
N GLN A 4 10.63 2.69 -5.80
CA GLN A 4 10.13 3.35 -7.00
C GLN A 4 8.60 3.36 -7.00
N LYS A 5 8.00 4.53 -7.24
CA LYS A 5 6.55 4.72 -7.23
C LYS A 5 6.11 5.29 -8.58
N THR A 6 5.20 4.57 -9.24
CA THR A 6 4.56 5.02 -10.49
C THR A 6 3.05 5.12 -10.26
N VAL A 7 2.46 6.26 -10.63
CA VAL A 7 1.01 6.49 -10.52
C VAL A 7 0.34 6.07 -11.82
N ILE A 8 -0.42 4.98 -11.79
CA ILE A 8 -1.16 4.46 -12.97
C ILE A 8 -2.46 5.23 -13.17
N LYS A 9 -3.11 5.64 -12.08
CA LYS A 9 -4.33 6.45 -12.08
C LYS A 9 -4.24 7.47 -10.95
N ALA A 10 -4.32 8.75 -11.31
CA ALA A 10 -4.33 9.83 -10.32
C ALA A 10 -5.60 9.76 -9.45
N GLY A 11 -5.41 9.90 -8.14
CA GLY A 11 -6.49 10.20 -7.20
C GLY A 11 -6.67 11.70 -7.04
N ASP A 12 -7.44 12.11 -6.03
CA ASP A 12 -7.55 13.53 -5.66
C ASP A 12 -6.22 14.00 -5.03
N PRO A 13 -5.51 14.96 -5.62
CA PRO A 13 -4.23 15.43 -5.12
C PRO A 13 -4.33 16.12 -3.75
N LYS A 14 -5.51 16.58 -3.34
CA LYS A 14 -5.75 17.23 -2.05
C LYS A 14 -5.91 16.23 -0.91
N ILE A 15 -6.14 14.96 -1.21
CA ILE A 15 -6.40 13.91 -0.23
C ILE A 15 -5.14 13.07 -0.07
N GLN A 16 -4.34 13.40 0.94
CA GLN A 16 -3.18 12.61 1.34
C GLN A 16 -3.32 12.17 2.79
N PRO A 17 -3.07 10.88 3.11
CA PRO A 17 -3.12 10.40 4.47
C PRO A 17 -1.97 10.99 5.28
N ALA A 18 -2.27 11.47 6.49
CA ALA A 18 -1.28 11.94 7.45
C ALA A 18 -0.92 10.82 8.45
N PRO A 19 0.29 10.85 9.06
CA PRO A 19 0.63 9.96 10.16
C PRO A 19 -0.43 9.96 11.27
N GLY A 20 -0.69 8.79 11.85
CA GLY A 20 -1.73 8.55 12.86
C GLY A 20 -3.15 8.37 12.30
N LYS A 21 -3.35 8.47 10.98
CA LYS A 21 -4.66 8.20 10.36
C LYS A 21 -4.79 6.74 9.93
N LYS A 22 -6.01 6.23 10.04
CA LYS A 22 -6.37 4.90 9.55
C LYS A 22 -6.57 4.96 8.04
N VAL A 23 -5.83 4.14 7.32
CA VAL A 23 -5.83 4.04 5.86
C VAL A 23 -6.45 2.71 5.46
N PHE A 24 -7.22 2.70 4.37
CA PHE A 24 -7.83 1.49 3.79
C PHE A 24 -7.39 1.35 2.34
N VAL A 25 -6.83 0.20 1.96
CA VAL A 25 -6.33 -0.03 0.61
C VAL A 25 -6.60 -1.43 0.09
N HIS A 26 -6.69 -1.51 -1.24
CA HIS A 26 -6.50 -2.75 -1.95
C HIS A 26 -5.09 -2.82 -2.54
N TYR A 27 -4.37 -3.88 -2.23
CA TYR A 27 -3.07 -4.22 -2.81
C TYR A 27 -3.01 -5.64 -3.37
N VAL A 28 -1.98 -5.85 -4.19
CA VAL A 28 -1.49 -7.13 -4.68
C VAL A 28 0.02 -7.14 -4.47
N GLY A 29 0.52 -8.09 -3.68
CA GLY A 29 1.93 -8.33 -3.45
C GLY A 29 2.46 -9.42 -4.39
N LYS A 30 3.51 -9.10 -5.15
CA LYS A 30 4.21 -10.02 -6.05
C LYS A 30 5.68 -10.15 -5.65
N LEU A 31 6.27 -11.31 -5.89
CA LEU A 31 7.71 -11.49 -5.74
C LEU A 31 8.46 -10.78 -6.88
N HIS A 32 9.44 -9.94 -6.53
CA HIS A 32 10.22 -9.17 -7.49
C HIS A 32 10.87 -10.08 -8.54
N GLY A 33 10.76 -9.70 -9.82
CA GLY A 33 11.31 -10.47 -10.95
C GLY A 33 10.42 -11.64 -11.39
N THR A 34 9.26 -11.84 -10.78
CA THR A 34 8.27 -12.84 -11.21
C THR A 34 6.86 -12.26 -11.18
N ASP A 35 5.92 -12.95 -11.82
CA ASP A 35 4.48 -12.66 -11.68
C ASP A 35 3.81 -13.43 -10.53
N GLN A 36 4.58 -14.12 -9.69
CA GLN A 36 4.04 -14.89 -8.58
C GLN A 36 3.47 -13.95 -7.51
N VAL A 37 2.14 -13.97 -7.37
CA VAL A 37 1.40 -13.26 -6.34
C VAL A 37 1.46 -14.05 -5.04
N PHE A 38 2.15 -13.52 -4.03
CA PHE A 38 2.16 -14.13 -2.70
C PHE A 38 0.96 -13.68 -1.85
N ASP A 39 0.43 -12.46 -2.09
CA ASP A 39 -0.73 -11.98 -1.37
C ASP A 39 -1.59 -11.00 -2.16
N SER A 40 -2.91 -10.99 -1.92
CA SER A 40 -3.84 -10.06 -2.55
C SER A 40 -5.07 -9.82 -1.68
N SER A 41 -5.23 -8.57 -1.26
CA SER A 41 -6.46 -8.10 -0.59
C SER A 41 -7.70 -8.24 -1.47
N ARG A 42 -7.56 -8.14 -2.80
CA ARG A 42 -8.66 -8.28 -3.75
C ARG A 42 -9.16 -9.73 -3.81
N LYS A 43 -8.25 -10.71 -3.71
CA LYS A 43 -8.63 -12.14 -3.61
C LYS A 43 -9.43 -12.43 -2.34
N ARG A 44 -9.16 -11.70 -1.25
CA ARG A 44 -9.91 -11.81 0.02
C ARG A 44 -11.25 -11.08 0.02
N GLY A 45 -11.55 -10.27 -1.00
CA GLY A 45 -12.79 -9.50 -1.10
C GLY A 45 -12.93 -8.36 -0.07
N LYS A 46 -11.89 -8.06 0.73
CA LYS A 46 -11.93 -7.01 1.75
C LYS A 46 -10.69 -6.11 1.71
N PRO A 47 -10.83 -4.79 1.90
CA PRO A 47 -9.70 -3.89 2.05
C PRO A 47 -8.82 -4.29 3.23
N PHE A 48 -7.54 -3.98 3.12
CA PHE A 48 -6.62 -4.01 4.25
C PHE A 48 -6.61 -2.63 4.90
N SER A 49 -6.58 -2.58 6.24
CA SER A 49 -6.53 -1.34 6.98
C SER A 49 -5.37 -1.32 7.96
N PHE A 50 -4.69 -0.20 8.06
CA PHE A 50 -3.59 0.03 8.98
C PHE A 50 -3.53 1.50 9.41
N THR A 51 -2.82 1.78 10.49
CA THR A 51 -2.52 3.13 10.97
C THR A 51 -1.20 3.59 10.39
N LEU A 52 -1.21 4.70 9.64
CA LEU A 52 0.00 5.21 9.01
C LEU A 52 0.98 5.78 10.04
N GLY A 53 2.26 5.45 9.94
CA GLY A 53 3.33 5.89 10.83
C GLY A 53 3.38 5.14 12.16
N ALA A 54 2.63 4.05 12.31
CA ALA A 54 2.55 3.26 13.55
C ALA A 54 3.47 2.03 13.55
N GLY A 55 4.21 1.76 12.46
CA GLY A 55 5.04 0.57 12.33
C GLY A 55 4.25 -0.73 12.13
N GLU A 56 2.96 -0.64 11.78
CA GLU A 56 2.08 -1.80 11.54
C GLU A 56 2.34 -2.50 10.19
N VAL A 57 3.07 -1.83 9.29
CA VAL A 57 3.36 -2.28 7.92
C VAL A 57 4.85 -2.14 7.61
N ILE A 58 5.27 -2.70 6.47
CA ILE A 58 6.66 -2.56 6.00
C ILE A 58 7.04 -1.09 5.83
N ALA A 59 8.30 -0.74 6.08
CA ALA A 59 8.79 0.64 6.05
C ALA A 59 8.46 1.40 4.75
N ALA A 60 8.47 0.70 3.61
CA ALA A 60 8.13 1.29 2.31
C ALA A 60 6.67 1.76 2.19
N TRP A 61 5.79 1.28 3.06
CA TRP A 61 4.39 1.71 3.16
C TRP A 61 4.19 2.74 4.27
N ASP A 62 5.01 2.66 5.33
CA ASP A 62 4.89 3.54 6.49
C ASP A 62 5.57 4.91 6.27
N GLN A 63 6.52 4.97 5.32
CA GLN A 63 7.19 6.17 4.86
C GLN A 63 6.49 6.68 3.60
N VAL A 64 5.48 7.55 3.76
CA VAL A 64 4.76 8.20 2.66
C VAL A 64 5.37 9.56 2.34
#